data_AF-A0A965EII8-F1
#
_entry.id   AF-A0A965EII8-F1
#
_cell.length_a   1.000
_cell.length_b   1.000
_cell.length_c   1.000
_cell.angle_alpha   90.00
_cell.angle_beta   90.00
_cell.angle_gamma   90.00
#
_symmetry.space_group_name_H-M   'P 1'
#
loop_
_entity.id
_entity.type
_entity.pdbx_description
1 polymer ?
#
loop_
_entity_poly.entity_id
_entity_poly.type
_entity_poly.pdbx_seq_one_letter_code
_entity_poly.pdbx_strand_id
1 'polypeptide(L)'
;MWDIPIQLNYYKPTNRALQVFGSLGLSSYLMSKENYTYYPYAANPSTRFSSEVRNENREWFKVVNVSIGVQHPISQSLTLQVEPFVKVPLAEMGAGNVAISSIGLFLNLRYQLKK
;
A
#
# COMPACT_ATOMS: atom_id res chain seq x y z
N MET A 1 13.11 -1.07 1.84
CA MET A 1 11.96 -0.92 0.93
C MET A 1 11.25 0.34 1.37
N TRP A 2 11.13 1.32 0.48
CA TRP A 2 10.45 2.58 0.77
C TRP A 2 9.13 2.60 0.02
N ASP A 3 8.03 2.90 0.71
CA ASP A 3 6.71 3.09 0.12
C ASP A 3 6.35 4.57 0.22
N ILE A 4 6.07 5.19 -0.93
CA ILE A 4 5.58 6.57 -0.99
C ILE A 4 4.14 6.50 -1.53
N PRO A 5 3.12 6.50 -0.65
CA PRO A 5 1.73 6.51 -1.06
C PRO A 5 1.26 7.95 -1.33
N ILE A 6 0.67 8.16 -2.50
CA ILE A 6 -0.12 9.35 -2.80
C ILE A 6 -1.59 8.95 -2.68
N GLN A 7 -2.39 9.68 -1.91
CA GLN A 7 -3.81 9.38 -1.69
C GLN A 7 -4.69 10.60 -1.93
N LEU A 8 -5.70 10.43 -2.77
CA LEU A 8 -6.74 11.41 -3.07
C LEU A 8 -8.02 11.00 -2.35
N ASN A 9 -8.51 11.86 -1.46
CA ASN A 9 -9.72 11.62 -0.69
C ASN A 9 -10.83 12.58 -1.14
N TYR A 10 -11.98 12.04 -1.54
CA TYR A 10 -13.18 12.81 -1.85
C TYR A 10 -14.25 12.60 -0.78
N TYR A 11 -14.54 13.66 -0.03
CA TYR A 11 -15.58 13.67 0.98
C TYR A 11 -16.87 14.24 0.39
N LYS A 12 -17.97 13.50 0.48
CA LYS A 12 -19.27 14.03 0.04
C LYS A 12 -19.85 14.91 1.16
N PRO A 13 -19.97 16.23 0.96
CA PRO A 13 -20.60 17.09 1.95
C PRO A 13 -22.08 16.71 2.07
N THR A 14 -22.52 16.42 3.29
CA THR A 14 -23.92 16.10 3.59
C THR A 14 -24.31 16.70 4.92
N ASN A 15 -25.57 17.12 5.06
CA ASN A 15 -26.13 17.63 6.32
C ASN A 15 -26.53 16.49 7.29
N ARG A 16 -26.26 15.24 6.92
CA ARG A 16 -26.55 14.08 7.76
C ARG A 16 -25.43 13.85 8.76
N ALA A 17 -25.78 13.26 9.91
CA ALA A 17 -24.83 12.84 10.92
C ALA A 17 -23.87 11.73 10.44
N LEU A 18 -24.11 11.09 9.30
CA LEU A 18 -23.20 10.14 8.69
C LEU A 18 -22.71 10.73 7.35
N GLN A 19 -21.40 10.86 7.19
CA GLN A 19 -20.79 11.32 5.95
C GLN A 19 -20.01 10.18 5.31
N VAL A 20 -20.04 10.11 3.98
CA VAL A 20 -19.37 9.06 3.21
C VAL A 20 -18.22 9.71 2.42
N PHE A 21 -17.11 9.00 2.32
CA PHE A 21 -15.98 9.42 1.51
C PHE A 21 -15.43 8.24 0.71
N GLY A 22 -14.84 8.56 -0.43
CA GLY A 22 -14.07 7.62 -1.23
C GLY A 22 -12.61 8.07 -1.27
N SER A 23 -11.69 7.11 -1.30
CA SER A 23 -10.28 7.40 -1.43
C SER A 23 -9.64 6.50 -2.50
N LEU A 24 -8.76 7.12 -3.27
CA LEU A 24 -7.99 6.51 -4.34
C LEU A 24 -6.54 6.88 -4.13
N GLY A 25 -5.68 5.88 -3.99
CA GLY A 25 -4.26 6.06 -3.79
C GLY A 25 -3.41 5.25 -4.75
N LEU A 26 -2.20 5.73 -4.98
CA LEU A 26 -1.15 5.04 -5.72
C LEU A 26 0.06 4.94 -4.82
N SER A 27 0.58 3.73 -4.64
CA SER A 27 1.77 3.43 -3.86
C SER A 27 2.91 3.05 -4.80
N SER A 28 4.06 3.69 -4.63
CA SER A 28 5.31 3.28 -5.28
C SER A 28 6.18 2.50 -4.29
N TYR A 29 6.37 1.22 -4.54
CA TYR A 29 7.27 0.37 -3.76
C TYR A 29 8.68 0.40 -4.38
N LEU A 30 9.59 1.17 -3.77
CA LEU A 30 11.01 1.12 -4.12
C LEU A 30 11.68 -0.04 -3.37
N MET A 31 11.81 -1.19 -4.04
CA MET A 31 12.65 -2.31 -3.61
C MET A 31 14.11 -2.06 -4.05
N SER A 32 14.97 -1.64 -3.12
CA SER A 32 16.38 -1.29 -3.42
C SER A 32 17.36 -2.47 -3.45
N LYS A 33 16.99 -3.69 -3.02
CA LYS A 33 17.91 -4.84 -2.98
C LYS A 33 17.15 -6.16 -2.84
N GLU A 34 17.20 -6.99 -3.88
CA GLU A 34 16.97 -8.43 -3.74
C GLU A 34 18.34 -9.11 -3.66
N ASN A 35 18.63 -9.77 -2.54
CA ASN A 35 19.74 -10.72 -2.44
C ASN A 35 19.15 -12.12 -2.58
N TYR A 36 19.18 -12.67 -3.79
CA TYR A 36 18.87 -14.08 -4.02
C TYR A 36 20.15 -14.90 -3.78
N THR A 37 20.25 -15.59 -2.65
CA THR A 37 21.32 -16.58 -2.46
C THR A 37 20.80 -17.93 -2.93
N TYR A 38 21.13 -18.29 -4.17
CA TYR A 38 20.85 -19.63 -4.70
C TYR A 38 21.93 -20.59 -4.17
N TYR A 39 21.54 -21.62 -3.42
CA TYR A 39 22.43 -22.72 -3.06
C TYR A 39 22.19 -23.89 -4.03
N PRO A 40 23.04 -24.11 -5.04
CA PRO A 40 22.93 -25.29 -5.89
C PRO A 40 23.33 -26.54 -5.10
N TYR A 41 22.38 -27.45 -4.95
CA TYR A 41 22.63 -28.79 -4.40
C TYR A 41 23.15 -29.69 -5.54
N ALA A 42 24.47 -29.65 -5.80
CA ALA A 42 25.28 -30.79 -6.28
C ALA A 42 26.70 -30.37 -6.72
N ALA A 43 27.70 -30.87 -5.96
CA ALA A 43 29.00 -31.36 -6.43
C ALA A 43 29.97 -30.45 -7.23
N ASN A 44 30.36 -29.28 -6.69
CA ASN A 44 31.77 -28.81 -6.79
C ASN A 44 32.02 -27.55 -5.91
N PRO A 45 33.04 -27.50 -5.04
CA PRO A 45 33.17 -26.44 -4.02
C PRO A 45 33.87 -25.15 -4.48
N SER A 46 34.10 -24.91 -5.77
CA SER A 46 35.09 -23.90 -6.21
C SER A 46 34.66 -22.95 -7.33
N THR A 47 33.37 -22.65 -7.51
CA THR A 47 32.98 -21.56 -8.44
C THR A 47 31.76 -20.80 -7.93
N ARG A 48 32.01 -19.70 -7.21
CA ARG A 48 30.97 -18.72 -6.86
C ARG A 48 30.59 -17.93 -8.12
N PHE A 49 29.49 -18.27 -8.76
CA PHE A 49 28.82 -17.35 -9.67
C PHE A 49 27.95 -16.41 -8.84
N SER A 50 28.53 -15.27 -8.44
CA SER A 50 27.79 -14.17 -7.84
C SER A 50 27.26 -13.28 -8.95
N SER A 51 26.11 -13.65 -9.52
CA SER A 51 25.35 -12.70 -10.34
C SER A 51 24.59 -11.77 -9.40
N GLU A 52 25.20 -10.64 -9.05
CA GLU A 52 24.47 -9.47 -8.58
C GLU A 52 23.65 -8.95 -9.77
N VAL A 53 22.39 -9.36 -9.89
CA VAL A 53 21.42 -8.66 -10.74
C VAL A 53 21.08 -7.36 -10.03
N ARG A 54 21.97 -6.38 -10.21
CA ARG A 54 21.82 -5.03 -9.71
C ARG A 54 21.17 -4.20 -10.80
N ASN A 55 20.10 -3.50 -10.44
CA ASN A 55 19.34 -2.55 -11.25
C ASN A 55 18.50 -3.16 -12.39
N GLU A 56 17.18 -3.19 -12.22
CA GLU A 56 16.27 -2.65 -13.25
C GLU A 56 14.79 -2.53 -12.84
N ASN A 57 14.34 -3.11 -11.72
CA ASN A 57 12.92 -3.00 -11.34
C ASN A 57 12.60 -1.69 -10.59
N ARG A 58 12.61 -0.60 -11.36
CA ARG A 58 11.98 0.67 -11.01
C ARG A 58 10.48 0.51 -11.24
N GLU A 59 9.79 -0.04 -10.24
CA GLU A 59 8.36 -0.33 -10.28
C GLU A 59 7.53 0.83 -9.72
N TRP A 60 7.55 1.95 -10.42
CA TRP A 60 6.82 3.15 -10.02
C TRP A 60 5.31 2.89 -10.17
N PHE A 61 4.53 3.18 -9.12
CA PHE A 61 3.06 3.11 -9.11
C PHE A 61 2.43 1.73 -9.42
N LYS A 62 3.10 0.63 -9.11
CA LYS A 62 2.55 -0.73 -9.34
C LYS A 62 1.44 -1.15 -8.37
N VAL A 63 1.04 -0.32 -7.40
CA VAL A 63 -0.05 -0.66 -6.47
C VAL A 63 -1.07 0.46 -6.43
N VAL A 64 -2.32 0.13 -6.79
CA VAL A 64 -3.49 0.98 -6.57
C VAL A 64 -4.10 0.61 -5.24
N ASN A 65 -4.41 1.63 -4.43
CA ASN A 65 -5.19 1.49 -3.21
C ASN A 65 -6.56 2.13 -3.46
N VAL A 66 -7.63 1.37 -3.31
CA VAL A 66 -9.00 1.89 -3.36
C VAL A 66 -9.65 1.65 -2.02
N SER A 67 -10.30 2.67 -1.49
CA SER A 67 -11.06 2.56 -0.26
C SER A 67 -12.33 3.38 -0.30
N ILE A 68 -13.29 2.93 0.49
CA ILE A 68 -14.54 3.64 0.74
C ILE A 68 -14.74 3.67 2.24
N GLY A 69 -15.15 4.81 2.77
CA GLY A 69 -15.27 4.98 4.20
C GLY A 69 -16.51 5.77 4.58
N VAL A 70 -16.89 5.58 5.83
CA VAL A 70 -17.92 6.38 6.49
C VAL A 70 -17.33 7.03 7.72
N GLN A 71 -17.78 8.24 8.00
CA GLN A 71 -17.42 8.97 9.19
C GLN A 71 -18.65 9.43 9.95
N HIS A 72 -18.56 9.32 11.27
CA HIS A 72 -19.60 9.74 12.18
C HIS A 72 -18.99 10.67 13.25
N PRO A 73 -19.43 11.94 13.34
CA PRO A 73 -19.05 12.81 14.42
C PRO A 73 -19.75 12.35 15.70
N ILE A 74 -18.97 11.81 16.65
CA ILE A 74 -19.45 11.37 17.96
C ILE A 74 -19.72 12.60 18.84
N SER A 75 -18.86 13.61 18.72
CA SER A 75 -18.94 14.87 19.46
C SER A 75 -18.56 16.04 18.56
N GLN A 76 -18.73 17.27 19.04
CA GLN A 76 -18.37 18.46 18.27
C GLN A 76 -16.88 18.57 17.91
N SER A 77 -16.01 17.82 18.58
CA SER A 77 -14.56 17.77 18.36
C SER A 77 -14.06 16.37 18.00
N LEU A 78 -14.90 15.34 18.05
CA LEU A 78 -14.48 13.95 17.86
C LEU A 78 -15.25 13.29 16.73
N THR A 79 -14.53 12.73 15.76
CA THR A 79 -15.10 12.02 14.62
C THR A 79 -14.46 10.65 14.49
N LEU A 80 -15.29 9.61 14.46
CA LEU A 80 -14.86 8.24 14.17
C LEU A 80 -15.02 7.98 12.66
N GLN A 81 -14.06 7.29 12.07
CA GLN A 81 -14.11 6.87 10.68
C GLN A 81 -13.76 5.39 10.57
N VAL A 82 -14.46 4.72 9.66
CA VAL A 82 -14.23 3.33 9.30
C VAL A 82 -14.06 3.27 7.80
N GLU A 83 -12.97 2.67 7.35
CA GLU A 83 -12.55 2.70 5.95
C GLU A 83 -12.00 1.33 5.51
N PRO A 84 -12.86 0.45 4.96
CA PRO A 84 -12.38 -0.72 4.23
C PRO A 84 -11.55 -0.30 3.02
N PHE A 85 -10.43 -0.98 2.82
CA PHE A 85 -9.52 -0.72 1.71
C PHE A 85 -9.07 -2.01 1.03
N VAL A 86 -8.78 -1.90 -0.26
CA VAL A 86 -8.17 -2.95 -1.06
C VAL A 86 -7.00 -2.37 -1.83
N LYS A 87 -5.84 -3.03 -1.70
CA LYS A 87 -4.65 -2.78 -2.50
C LYS A 87 -4.57 -3.81 -3.61
N VAL A 88 -4.62 -3.33 -4.85
CA VAL A 88 -4.55 -4.13 -6.06
C VAL A 88 -3.21 -3.85 -6.75
N PRO A 89 -2.38 -4.88 -7.00
CA PRO A 89 -1.19 -4.71 -7.83
C PRO A 89 -1.61 -4.47 -9.28
N LEU A 90 -1.16 -3.36 -9.87
CA LEU A 90 -1.37 -3.01 -11.28
C LEU A 90 -0.45 -3.77 -12.22
N ALA A 91 0.64 -4.32 -11.70
CA ALA A 91 1.56 -5.13 -12.48
C ALA A 91 2.25 -6.17 -11.61
N GLU A 92 2.59 -7.28 -12.25
CA GLU A 92 3.31 -8.40 -11.67
C GLU A 92 4.64 -7.90 -11.09
N MET A 93 4.91 -8.27 -9.83
CA MET A 93 6.11 -7.87 -9.09
C MET A 93 7.02 -9.07 -8.86
N GLY A 94 8.32 -8.89 -9.13
CA GLY A 94 9.37 -9.90 -8.97
C GLY A 94 9.46 -10.90 -10.12
N ALA A 95 10.57 -11.65 -10.20
CA ALA A 95 10.84 -12.65 -11.24
C ALA A 95 9.86 -13.85 -11.28
N GLY A 96 8.92 -13.92 -10.33
CA GLY A 96 7.94 -15.01 -10.18
C GLY A 96 6.48 -14.61 -10.42
N ASN A 97 6.19 -13.40 -10.92
CA ASN A 97 4.84 -12.93 -11.25
C ASN A 97 3.78 -13.14 -10.14
N VAL A 98 4.09 -12.75 -8.90
CA VAL A 98 3.15 -12.92 -7.79
C VAL A 98 2.34 -11.64 -7.58
N ALA A 99 1.05 -11.69 -7.89
CA ALA A 99 0.10 -10.63 -7.60
C ALA A 99 -0.34 -10.71 -6.12
N ILE A 100 0.23 -9.85 -5.28
CA ILE A 100 -0.17 -9.76 -3.86
C ILE A 100 -1.25 -8.68 -3.73
N SER A 101 -2.51 -9.12 -3.66
CA SER A 101 -3.62 -8.26 -3.26
C SER A 101 -3.77 -8.24 -1.75
N SER A 102 -3.99 -7.07 -1.16
CA SER A 102 -4.27 -6.94 0.28
C SER A 102 -5.62 -6.30 0.50
N ILE A 103 -6.40 -6.85 1.43
CA ILE A 103 -7.64 -6.25 1.91
C ILE A 103 -7.48 -5.94 3.39
N GLY A 104 -8.06 -4.84 3.85
CA GLY A 104 -8.03 -4.49 5.25
C GLY A 104 -9.08 -3.46 5.62
N LEU A 105 -9.03 -3.06 6.88
CA LEU A 105 -9.94 -2.09 7.47
C LEU A 105 -9.14 -1.08 8.27
N PHE A 106 -9.32 0.21 7.99
CA PHE A 106 -8.80 1.28 8.83
C PHE A 106 -9.89 1.77 9.79
N LEU A 107 -9.50 1.93 11.05
CA LEU A 107 -10.29 2.58 12.09
C LEU A 107 -9.56 3.86 12.47
N ASN A 108 -10.14 5.01 12.12
CA ASN A 108 -9.52 6.31 12.35
C ASN A 108 -10.33 7.08 13.38
N LEU A 109 -9.64 7.68 14.35
CA LEU A 109 -10.23 8.62 15.29
C LEU A 109 -9.64 10.01 15.05
N ARG A 110 -10.49 10.96 14.68
CA ARG A 110 -10.10 12.34 14.39
C ARG A 110 -10.55 13.26 15.50
N TYR A 111 -9.61 14.01 16.05
CA TYR A 111 -9.86 15.04 17.04
C TYR A 111 -9.60 16.42 16.45
N GLN A 112 -10.61 17.30 16.47
CA GLN A 112 -10.50 18.69 16.07
C GLN A 112 -10.29 19.55 17.31
N LEU A 113 -9.08 20.12 17.43
CA LEU A 113 -8.77 21.14 18.43
C LEU A 113 -9.56 22.41 18.06
N LYS A 114 -10.61 22.71 18.83
CA LYS A 114 -11.27 24.01 18.78
C LYS A 114 -10.34 25.03 19.44
N LYS A 115 -10.08 26.12 18.74
CA LYS A 115 -9.28 27.25 19.21
C LYS A 115 -10.11 28.14 20.12
#